data_AF-A0A1Y1JP64-F1
#
_entry.id   AF-A0A1Y1JP64-F1
#
_cell.length_a   1.000
_cell.length_b   1.000
_cell.length_c   1.000
_cell.angle_alpha   90.00
_cell.angle_beta   90.00
_cell.angle_gamma   90.00
#
_symmetry.space_group_name_H-M   'P 1'
#
loop_
_entity.id
_entity.type
_entity.pdbx_description
1 polymer ?
#
loop_
_entity_poly.entity_id
_entity_poly.type
_entity_poly.pdbx_seq_one_letter_code
_entity_poly.pdbx_strand_id
1 'polypeptide(L)'
;MFFIENYNSICLFPIFREIIDAHKGDEGSYVTKKGCNYNLLTPYLLLKENNACNEIMLYLADIQSINDSYLKEVSCKYLYFLVSPYIKDRDNDINHIKNIYSAFLKGYKYSLGNHPDHICIKYKDTITVDDLTILNAIHDVRTYFKEIKDVNREKSYNDDYFIQTVNIIKNHYKEPIKTVVQKIYKEKLIPCEKRNISFPILITVLVMVLICVFLFTLSYTTLGSYIQNNIRILKNKRNNSNNEWNIMPPSEVSRNTYSDDEFNVFYNFN
;
A
#
# COMPACT_ATOMS: atom_id res chain seq x y z
N MET A 1 -18.46 -11.55 8.18
CA MET A 1 -18.96 -11.23 6.83
C MET A 1 -17.89 -10.44 6.09
N PHE A 2 -16.90 -11.09 5.47
CA PHE A 2 -15.70 -10.43 4.93
C PHE A 2 -15.82 -10.10 3.43
N PHE A 3 -16.37 -11.03 2.66
CA PHE A 3 -16.79 -10.89 1.26
C PHE A 3 -18.28 -10.60 1.11
N ILE A 4 -19.04 -10.87 2.17
CA ILE A 4 -20.50 -10.95 2.14
C ILE A 4 -21.19 -9.60 1.89
N GLU A 5 -20.54 -8.47 2.20
CA GLU A 5 -21.18 -7.15 2.08
C GLU A 5 -20.91 -6.41 0.76
N ASN A 6 -19.95 -6.83 -0.07
CA ASN A 6 -19.58 -5.98 -1.21
C ASN A 6 -18.90 -6.73 -2.37
N TYR A 7 -19.69 -7.14 -3.38
CA TYR A 7 -19.20 -7.62 -4.68
C TYR A 7 -18.13 -6.67 -5.28
N ASN A 8 -18.26 -5.36 -5.03
CA ASN A 8 -17.30 -4.36 -5.51
C ASN A 8 -15.88 -4.58 -4.98
N SER A 9 -15.71 -5.22 -3.81
CA SER A 9 -14.39 -5.53 -3.26
C SER A 9 -13.65 -6.57 -4.11
N ILE A 10 -14.35 -7.58 -4.65
CA ILE A 10 -13.74 -8.57 -5.56
C ILE A 10 -13.36 -7.93 -6.88
N CYS A 11 -14.14 -6.95 -7.37
CA CYS A 11 -13.81 -6.20 -8.59
C CYS A 11 -12.46 -5.45 -8.50
N LEU A 12 -11.94 -5.20 -7.29
CA LEU A 12 -10.66 -4.55 -7.06
C LEU A 12 -9.49 -5.54 -6.96
N PHE A 13 -9.74 -6.85 -6.90
CA PHE A 13 -8.70 -7.87 -6.84
C PHE A 13 -7.70 -7.81 -8.01
N PRO A 14 -8.12 -7.49 -9.25
CA PRO A 14 -7.17 -7.25 -10.35
C PRO A 14 -6.16 -6.13 -10.06
N ILE A 15 -6.55 -5.06 -9.36
CA ILE A 15 -5.65 -3.94 -9.03
C ILE A 15 -4.57 -4.41 -8.05
N PHE A 16 -4.97 -5.08 -6.97
CA PHE A 16 -4.00 -5.62 -6.00
C PHE A 16 -3.15 -6.74 -6.60
N ARG A 17 -3.69 -7.46 -7.59
CA ARG A 17 -2.92 -8.39 -8.40
C ARG A 17 -1.84 -7.69 -9.23
N GLU A 18 -2.12 -6.53 -9.81
CA GLU A 18 -1.10 -5.76 -10.53
C GLU A 18 0.03 -5.30 -9.60
N ILE A 19 -0.29 -4.92 -8.35
CA ILE A 19 0.71 -4.56 -7.33
C ILE A 19 1.63 -5.75 -7.02
N ILE A 20 1.07 -6.93 -6.69
CA ILE A 20 1.90 -8.12 -6.41
C ILE A 20 2.67 -8.59 -7.65
N ASP A 21 2.06 -8.51 -8.85
CA ASP A 21 2.69 -8.94 -10.10
C ASP A 21 3.87 -8.04 -10.48
N ALA A 22 3.91 -6.78 -10.04
CA ALA A 22 5.04 -5.87 -10.23
C ALA A 22 6.30 -6.30 -9.44
N HIS A 23 6.14 -7.08 -8.38
CA HIS A 23 7.24 -7.59 -7.53
C HIS A 23 7.70 -8.99 -7.91
N LYS A 24 7.13 -9.59 -8.97
CA LYS A 24 7.50 -10.93 -9.39
C LYS A 24 8.96 -11.01 -9.83
N GLY A 25 9.69 -11.94 -9.24
CA GLY A 25 11.11 -12.12 -9.51
C GLY A 25 12.00 -11.10 -8.79
N ASP A 26 11.44 -10.20 -7.98
CA ASP A 26 12.23 -9.37 -7.08
C ASP A 26 12.81 -10.26 -5.95
N GLU A 27 14.13 -10.22 -5.81
CA GLU A 27 14.84 -10.94 -4.75
C GLU A 27 14.62 -10.32 -3.36
N GLY A 28 13.99 -9.15 -3.31
CA GLY A 28 13.69 -8.40 -2.12
C GLY A 28 14.92 -7.68 -1.55
N SER A 29 14.66 -6.62 -0.79
CA SER A 29 15.70 -5.91 -0.05
C SER A 29 16.17 -6.70 1.18
N TYR A 30 17.22 -6.21 1.84
CA TYR A 30 17.65 -6.75 3.14
C TYR A 30 16.48 -6.81 4.15
N VAL A 31 15.60 -5.81 4.11
CA VAL A 31 14.42 -5.73 4.99
C VAL A 31 13.46 -6.90 4.71
N THR A 32 13.09 -7.15 3.45
CA THR A 32 12.16 -8.24 3.14
C THR A 32 12.76 -9.61 3.45
N LYS A 33 14.05 -9.82 3.14
CA LYS A 33 14.79 -11.05 3.49
C LYS A 33 14.80 -11.30 4.99
N LYS A 34 15.03 -10.26 5.80
CA LYS A 34 14.95 -10.34 7.27
C LYS A 34 13.55 -10.73 7.75
N GLY A 35 12.50 -10.18 7.14
CA GLY A 35 11.11 -10.53 7.45
C GLY A 35 10.77 -11.98 7.09
N CYS A 36 11.25 -12.46 5.95
CA CYS A 36 11.04 -13.83 5.50
C CYS A 36 11.80 -14.88 6.30
N ASN A 37 12.96 -14.53 6.87
CA ASN A 37 13.72 -15.37 7.79
C ASN A 37 13.13 -15.40 9.21
N TYR A 38 11.97 -14.79 9.43
CA TYR A 38 11.32 -14.81 10.74
C TYR A 38 10.84 -16.22 11.08
N ASN A 39 11.27 -16.74 12.24
CA ASN A 39 11.05 -18.14 12.66
C ASN A 39 9.58 -18.61 12.63
N LEU A 40 8.61 -17.70 12.74
CA LEU A 40 7.18 -18.03 12.65
C LEU A 40 6.66 -18.18 11.22
N LEU A 41 7.39 -17.70 10.21
CA LEU A 41 7.08 -17.92 8.80
C LEU A 41 7.71 -19.21 8.28
N THR A 42 8.80 -19.69 8.89
CA THR A 42 9.54 -20.90 8.49
C THR A 42 8.67 -22.16 8.32
N PRO A 43 7.68 -22.46 9.20
CA PRO A 43 6.81 -23.63 9.01
C PRO A 43 5.88 -23.51 7.79
N TYR A 44 5.47 -22.28 7.45
CA TYR A 44 4.56 -21.99 6.34
C TYR A 44 5.31 -21.78 5.02
N LEU A 45 6.59 -21.38 5.10
CA LEU A 45 7.49 -21.15 3.99
C LEU A 45 8.31 -22.40 3.60
N LEU A 46 7.78 -23.60 3.82
CA LEU A 46 8.38 -24.85 3.31
C LEU A 46 8.50 -24.90 1.76
N LEU A 47 8.15 -23.82 1.06
CA LEU A 47 8.48 -23.54 -0.33
C LEU A 47 9.53 -22.43 -0.40
N LYS A 48 10.75 -22.73 0.05
CA LYS A 48 11.94 -21.88 -0.09
C LYS A 48 12.30 -21.57 -1.56
N GLU A 49 11.62 -22.24 -2.50
CA GLU A 49 11.83 -22.14 -3.95
C GLU A 49 11.01 -21.03 -4.63
N ASN A 50 10.01 -20.45 -3.96
CA ASN A 50 9.22 -19.36 -4.54
C ASN A 50 9.49 -18.04 -3.79
N ASN A 51 9.87 -16.99 -4.53
CA ASN A 51 10.02 -15.60 -4.06
C ASN A 51 8.73 -14.99 -3.46
N ALA A 52 7.66 -15.77 -3.37
CA ALA A 52 6.38 -15.49 -2.73
C ALA A 52 6.47 -14.71 -1.41
N CYS A 53 7.40 -15.08 -0.52
CA CYS A 53 7.53 -14.34 0.74
C CYS A 53 7.97 -12.89 0.50
N ASN A 54 8.96 -12.68 -0.37
CA ASN A 54 9.42 -11.35 -0.74
C ASN A 54 8.29 -10.56 -1.41
N GLU A 55 7.58 -11.18 -2.35
CA GLU A 55 6.44 -10.57 -3.04
C GLU A 55 5.38 -10.09 -2.04
N ILE A 56 5.00 -10.93 -1.07
CA ILE A 56 4.01 -10.56 -0.04
C ILE A 56 4.56 -9.45 0.87
N MET A 57 5.84 -9.48 1.24
CA MET A 57 6.45 -8.43 2.07
C MET A 57 6.50 -7.07 1.34
N LEU A 58 6.79 -7.07 0.03
CA LEU A 58 6.78 -5.88 -0.80
C LEU A 58 5.35 -5.36 -1.00
N TYR A 59 4.40 -6.27 -1.23
CA TYR A 59 2.98 -5.92 -1.26
C TYR A 59 2.52 -5.25 0.04
N LEU A 60 2.91 -5.78 1.21
CA LEU A 60 2.63 -5.14 2.50
C LEU A 60 3.19 -3.72 2.58
N ALA A 61 4.43 -3.51 2.12
CA ALA A 61 5.03 -2.18 2.08
C ALA A 61 4.23 -1.20 1.21
N ASP A 62 3.78 -1.63 0.04
CA ASP A 62 2.99 -0.78 -0.87
C ASP A 62 1.63 -0.43 -0.27
N ILE A 63 0.91 -1.41 0.26
CA ILE A 63 -0.45 -1.16 0.75
C ILE A 63 -0.48 -0.33 2.03
N GLN A 64 0.60 -0.37 2.84
CA GLN A 64 0.77 0.50 3.99
C GLN A 64 0.75 1.98 3.59
N SER A 65 1.21 2.30 2.37
CA SER A 65 1.32 3.67 1.83
C SER A 65 0.06 4.19 1.14
N ILE A 66 -0.96 3.34 0.90
CA ILE A 66 -2.24 3.77 0.33
C ILE A 66 -2.83 4.88 1.22
N ASN A 67 -3.55 5.85 0.66
CA ASN A 67 -4.23 6.87 1.46
C ASN A 67 -5.71 6.55 1.67
N ASP A 68 -6.37 6.04 0.64
CA ASP A 68 -7.79 5.70 0.66
C ASP A 68 -8.10 4.57 1.65
N SER A 69 -8.98 4.83 2.61
CA SER A 69 -9.32 3.89 3.68
C SER A 69 -10.05 2.65 3.20
N TYR A 70 -10.86 2.78 2.13
CA TYR A 70 -11.58 1.66 1.55
C TYR A 70 -10.63 0.75 0.76
N LEU A 71 -9.74 1.31 -0.05
CA LEU A 71 -8.70 0.53 -0.74
C LEU A 71 -7.76 -0.17 0.25
N LYS A 72 -7.39 0.47 1.36
CA LYS A 72 -6.65 -0.17 2.46
C LYS A 72 -7.37 -1.38 3.03
N GLU A 73 -8.67 -1.25 3.27
CA GLU A 73 -9.45 -2.37 3.76
C GLU A 73 -9.39 -3.52 2.77
N VAL A 74 -9.78 -3.26 1.53
CA VAL A 74 -9.86 -4.30 0.50
C VAL A 74 -8.49 -4.93 0.23
N SER A 75 -7.40 -4.14 0.27
CA SER A 75 -6.04 -4.65 0.10
C SER A 75 -5.61 -5.58 1.24
N CYS A 76 -5.98 -5.26 2.49
CA CYS A 76 -5.77 -6.15 3.61
C CYS A 76 -6.62 -7.42 3.49
N LYS A 77 -7.85 -7.30 2.97
CA LYS A 77 -8.68 -8.49 2.69
C LYS A 77 -8.10 -9.36 1.60
N TYR A 78 -7.53 -8.76 0.56
CA TYR A 78 -6.84 -9.44 -0.53
C TYR A 78 -5.63 -10.25 -0.04
N LEU A 79 -4.99 -9.86 1.05
CA LEU A 79 -3.89 -10.65 1.62
C LEU A 79 -4.33 -12.08 2.00
N TYR A 80 -5.59 -12.31 2.44
CA TYR A 80 -6.10 -13.67 2.65
C TYR A 80 -6.13 -14.50 1.36
N PHE A 81 -6.50 -13.87 0.25
CA PHE A 81 -6.46 -14.50 -1.07
C PHE A 81 -5.03 -14.81 -1.51
N LEU A 82 -4.06 -13.94 -1.19
CA LEU A 82 -2.65 -14.19 -1.51
C LEU A 82 -2.07 -15.36 -0.72
N VAL A 83 -2.49 -15.55 0.54
CA VAL A 83 -1.94 -16.61 1.39
C VAL A 83 -2.70 -17.93 1.29
N SER A 84 -3.90 -17.95 0.69
CA SER A 84 -4.71 -19.17 0.56
C SER A 84 -4.04 -20.32 -0.19
N PRO A 85 -3.18 -20.11 -1.21
CA PRO A 85 -2.51 -21.21 -1.90
C PRO A 85 -1.50 -21.99 -1.04
N TYR A 86 -1.08 -21.43 0.12
CA TYR A 86 -0.11 -22.09 1.02
C TYR A 86 -0.78 -23.03 2.04
N ILE A 87 -2.10 -23.17 1.98
CA ILE A 87 -2.85 -24.10 2.82
C ILE A 87 -2.67 -25.50 2.23
N LYS A 88 -1.88 -26.35 2.91
CA LYS A 88 -1.48 -27.69 2.41
C LYS A 88 -2.63 -28.70 2.37
N ASP A 89 -3.59 -28.56 3.28
CA ASP A 89 -4.76 -29.43 3.36
C ASP A 89 -6.00 -28.57 3.14
N ARG A 90 -6.83 -28.90 2.14
CA ARG A 90 -8.13 -28.24 1.87
C ARG A 90 -9.14 -28.40 3.01
N ASP A 91 -8.72 -28.91 4.17
CA ASP A 91 -9.50 -28.77 5.39
C ASP A 91 -9.68 -27.28 5.64
N ASN A 92 -10.92 -26.88 5.87
CA ASN A 92 -11.37 -25.50 6.11
C ASN A 92 -10.80 -24.93 7.43
N ASP A 93 -9.52 -25.12 7.72
CA ASP A 93 -8.86 -24.61 8.91
C ASP A 93 -8.60 -23.11 8.74
N ILE A 94 -9.65 -22.36 9.02
CA ILE A 94 -9.64 -20.92 9.12
C ILE A 94 -8.59 -20.42 10.13
N ASN A 95 -8.20 -21.22 11.12
CA ASN A 95 -7.16 -20.81 12.06
C ASN A 95 -5.80 -20.88 11.38
N HIS A 96 -5.56 -21.87 10.50
CA HIS A 96 -4.34 -21.97 9.71
C HIS A 96 -4.13 -20.73 8.83
N ILE A 97 -5.16 -20.31 8.08
CA ILE A 97 -5.04 -19.10 7.22
C ILE A 97 -4.83 -17.83 8.04
N LYS A 98 -5.52 -17.69 9.19
CA LYS A 98 -5.32 -16.57 10.13
C LYS A 98 -3.90 -16.56 10.71
N ASN A 99 -3.33 -17.72 10.99
CA ASN A 99 -1.98 -17.86 11.49
C ASN A 99 -0.95 -17.47 10.43
N ILE A 100 -1.11 -17.91 9.17
CA ILE A 100 -0.24 -17.50 8.06
C ILE A 100 -0.31 -15.98 7.87
N TYR A 101 -1.52 -15.43 7.76
CA TYR A 101 -1.74 -13.99 7.64
C TYR A 101 -1.04 -13.21 8.77
N SER A 102 -1.23 -13.67 10.02
CA SER A 102 -0.60 -13.06 11.20
C SER A 102 0.92 -13.20 11.19
N ALA A 103 1.46 -14.32 10.68
CA ALA A 103 2.88 -14.54 10.56
C ALA A 103 3.52 -13.56 9.57
N PHE A 104 2.86 -13.28 8.44
CA PHE A 104 3.34 -12.26 7.49
C PHE A 104 3.36 -10.86 8.10
N LEU A 105 2.30 -10.46 8.82
CA LEU A 105 2.28 -9.15 9.50
C LEU A 105 3.38 -9.04 10.58
N LYS A 106 3.61 -10.11 11.34
CA LYS A 106 4.69 -10.15 12.34
C LYS A 106 6.08 -10.12 11.70
N GLY A 107 6.28 -10.86 10.62
CA GLY A 107 7.53 -10.86 9.85
C GLY A 107 7.82 -9.47 9.27
N TYR A 108 6.80 -8.78 8.76
CA TYR A 108 6.91 -7.40 8.30
C TYR A 108 7.25 -6.42 9.45
N LYS A 109 6.62 -6.55 10.61
CA LYS A 109 6.99 -5.74 11.78
C LYS A 109 8.43 -6.00 12.23
N TYR A 110 8.84 -7.26 12.22
CA TYR A 110 10.18 -7.69 12.60
C TYR A 110 11.25 -7.15 11.65
N SER A 111 10.97 -7.10 10.34
CA SER A 111 11.92 -6.57 9.36
C SER A 111 12.23 -5.10 9.60
N LEU A 112 11.24 -4.32 10.01
CA LEU A 112 11.37 -2.89 10.29
C LEU A 112 12.02 -2.59 11.65
N GLY A 113 12.09 -3.55 12.59
CA GLY A 113 12.74 -3.33 13.89
C GLY A 113 11.85 -2.62 14.92
N ASN A 114 10.66 -3.16 15.18
CA ASN A 114 9.68 -2.69 16.18
C ASN A 114 8.91 -1.40 15.80
N HIS A 115 8.73 -1.15 14.51
CA HIS A 115 7.77 -0.14 14.04
C HIS A 115 6.32 -0.45 14.47
N PRO A 116 5.41 0.53 14.37
CA PRO A 116 3.98 0.33 14.61
C PRO A 116 3.43 -0.87 13.84
N ASP A 117 2.36 -1.47 14.38
CA ASP A 117 1.69 -2.57 13.70
C ASP A 117 1.20 -2.13 12.31
N HIS A 118 1.29 -3.05 11.35
CA HIS A 118 0.79 -2.83 10.00
C HIS A 118 -0.71 -2.53 10.02
N ILE A 119 -1.19 -1.68 9.10
CA ILE A 119 -2.61 -1.28 9.02
C ILE A 119 -3.57 -2.48 8.92
N CYS A 120 -3.08 -3.61 8.44
CA CYS A 120 -3.86 -4.84 8.24
C CYS A 120 -4.09 -5.66 9.51
N ILE A 121 -3.48 -5.29 10.65
CA ILE A 121 -3.64 -6.01 11.92
C ILE A 121 -5.10 -6.05 12.37
N LYS A 122 -5.87 -4.98 12.09
CA LYS A 122 -7.30 -4.88 12.42
C LYS A 122 -8.19 -5.90 11.68
N TYR A 123 -7.68 -6.49 10.60
CA TYR A 123 -8.41 -7.46 9.78
C TYR A 123 -7.93 -8.90 9.97
N LYS A 124 -7.04 -9.16 10.93
CA LYS A 124 -6.44 -10.51 11.11
C LYS A 124 -7.43 -11.61 11.51
N ASP A 125 -8.59 -11.23 12.06
CA ASP A 125 -9.60 -12.16 12.59
C ASP A 125 -10.94 -12.08 11.86
N THR A 126 -11.04 -11.23 10.84
CA THR A 126 -12.33 -10.87 10.22
C THR A 126 -12.81 -11.84 9.15
N ILE A 127 -11.94 -12.75 8.68
CA ILE A 127 -12.34 -13.83 7.77
C ILE A 127 -13.25 -14.84 8.49
N THR A 128 -14.30 -15.29 7.81
CA THR A 128 -15.24 -16.33 8.26
C THR A 128 -15.13 -17.62 7.42
N VAL A 129 -15.84 -18.67 7.81
CA VAL A 129 -15.86 -19.95 7.07
C VAL A 129 -16.48 -19.79 5.68
N ASP A 130 -17.51 -18.96 5.55
CA ASP A 130 -18.13 -18.65 4.26
C ASP A 130 -17.15 -17.90 3.35
N ASP A 131 -16.40 -16.97 3.92
CA ASP A 131 -15.38 -16.21 3.20
C ASP A 131 -14.26 -17.12 2.67
N LEU A 132 -13.84 -18.12 3.47
CA LEU A 132 -12.88 -19.13 3.05
C LEU A 132 -13.44 -20.00 1.91
N THR A 133 -14.72 -20.38 1.99
CA THR A 133 -15.41 -21.14 0.93
C THR A 133 -15.39 -20.39 -0.40
N ILE A 134 -15.64 -19.08 -0.37
CA ILE A 134 -15.57 -18.22 -1.57
C ILE A 134 -14.13 -18.10 -2.09
N LEU A 135 -13.16 -17.88 -1.21
CA LEU A 135 -11.75 -17.80 -1.59
C LEU A 135 -11.28 -19.08 -2.29
N ASN A 136 -11.66 -20.23 -1.75
CA ASN A 136 -11.38 -21.53 -2.34
C ASN A 136 -12.05 -21.67 -3.72
N ALA A 137 -13.31 -21.26 -3.85
CA ALA A 137 -13.99 -21.26 -5.15
C ALA A 137 -13.32 -20.34 -6.19
N ILE A 138 -12.90 -19.13 -5.80
CA ILE A 138 -12.16 -18.22 -6.69
C ILE A 138 -10.82 -18.83 -7.10
N HIS A 139 -10.11 -19.45 -6.16
CA HIS A 139 -8.84 -20.12 -6.42
C HIS A 139 -9.01 -21.31 -7.39
N ASP A 140 -10.05 -22.13 -7.19
CA ASP A 140 -10.38 -23.27 -8.03
C ASP A 140 -10.72 -22.82 -9.46
N VAL A 141 -11.55 -21.78 -9.62
CA VAL A 141 -11.83 -21.17 -10.94
C VAL A 141 -10.53 -20.69 -11.61
N ARG A 142 -9.65 -20.01 -10.87
CA ARG A 142 -8.39 -19.50 -11.41
C ARG A 142 -7.45 -20.63 -11.84
N THR A 143 -7.38 -21.70 -11.05
CA THR A 143 -6.53 -22.86 -11.32
C THR A 143 -7.03 -23.60 -12.55
N TYR A 144 -8.33 -23.84 -12.63
CA TYR A 144 -9.02 -24.41 -13.78
C TYR A 144 -8.67 -23.65 -15.09
N PHE A 145 -8.76 -22.32 -15.08
CA PHE A 145 -8.37 -21.51 -16.25
C PHE A 145 -6.86 -21.53 -16.58
N LYS A 146 -5.99 -21.77 -15.60
CA LYS A 146 -4.55 -21.88 -15.82
C LYS A 146 -4.20 -23.20 -16.52
N GLU A 147 -4.88 -24.28 -16.16
CA GLU A 147 -4.67 -25.63 -16.70
C GLU A 147 -5.23 -25.78 -18.12
N ILE A 148 -6.28 -25.02 -18.47
CA ILE A 148 -6.98 -25.14 -19.76
C ILE A 148 -6.38 -24.25 -20.85
N LYS A 149 -5.23 -23.61 -20.60
CA LYS A 149 -4.59 -22.67 -21.55
C LYS A 149 -4.38 -23.23 -22.96
N ASP A 150 -4.40 -24.54 -23.16
CA ASP A 150 -4.13 -25.21 -24.44
C ASP A 150 -5.29 -26.02 -25.04
N VAL A 151 -6.49 -26.06 -24.43
CA VAL A 151 -7.61 -26.89 -24.93
C VAL A 151 -8.87 -26.05 -25.16
N ASN A 152 -9.51 -26.25 -26.32
CA ASN A 152 -10.77 -25.62 -26.78
C ASN A 152 -11.64 -25.00 -25.66
N ARG A 153 -11.52 -23.68 -25.46
CA ARG A 153 -12.21 -22.92 -24.41
C ARG A 153 -13.73 -23.11 -24.40
N GLU A 154 -14.34 -23.40 -25.55
CA GLU A 154 -15.79 -23.63 -25.66
C GLU A 154 -16.28 -24.88 -24.93
N LYS A 155 -15.47 -25.95 -24.83
CA LYS A 155 -15.85 -27.15 -24.05
C LYS A 155 -15.75 -26.93 -22.54
N SER A 156 -14.89 -26.01 -22.13
CA SER A 156 -14.56 -25.73 -20.72
C SER A 156 -15.67 -25.00 -19.97
N TYR A 157 -16.49 -24.19 -20.64
CA TYR A 157 -17.62 -23.50 -19.99
C TYR A 157 -18.79 -24.43 -19.62
N ASN A 158 -18.81 -25.65 -20.16
CA ASN A 158 -19.82 -26.68 -19.88
C ASN A 158 -19.32 -27.75 -18.90
N ASP A 159 -18.15 -27.54 -18.30
CA ASP A 159 -17.60 -28.47 -17.31
C ASP A 159 -18.37 -28.37 -15.98
N ASP A 160 -18.85 -29.51 -15.50
CA ASP A 160 -19.69 -29.58 -14.30
C ASP A 160 -18.98 -29.04 -13.05
N TYR A 161 -17.67 -29.27 -12.93
CA TYR A 161 -16.88 -28.78 -11.80
C TYR A 161 -16.73 -27.25 -11.85
N PHE A 162 -16.44 -26.69 -13.03
CA PHE A 162 -16.42 -25.24 -13.23
C PHE A 162 -17.78 -24.61 -12.92
N ILE A 163 -18.87 -25.17 -13.43
CA ILE A 163 -20.24 -24.67 -13.20
C ILE A 163 -20.60 -24.70 -11.70
N GLN A 164 -20.30 -25.80 -11.00
CA GLN A 164 -20.53 -25.91 -9.56
C GLN A 164 -19.75 -24.85 -8.79
N THR A 165 -18.47 -24.66 -9.12
CA THR A 165 -17.60 -23.69 -8.46
C THR A 165 -18.06 -22.25 -8.69
N VAL A 166 -18.45 -21.90 -9.91
CA VAL A 166 -19.03 -20.60 -10.24
C VAL A 166 -20.38 -20.40 -9.53
N ASN A 167 -21.18 -21.45 -9.38
CA ASN A 167 -22.46 -21.38 -8.67
C ASN A 167 -22.28 -21.12 -7.17
N ILE A 168 -21.20 -21.62 -6.53
CA ILE A 168 -20.87 -21.27 -5.14
C ILE A 168 -20.71 -19.76 -5.00
N ILE A 169 -19.90 -19.15 -5.88
CA ILE A 169 -19.68 -17.70 -5.90
C ILE A 169 -20.99 -16.97 -6.19
N LYS A 170 -21.72 -17.39 -7.24
CA LYS A 170 -22.95 -16.74 -7.70
C LYS A 170 -24.09 -16.81 -6.68
N ASN A 171 -24.28 -17.94 -6.04
CA ASN A 171 -25.35 -18.13 -5.05
C ASN A 171 -25.06 -17.33 -3.78
N HIS A 172 -23.79 -17.21 -3.39
CA HIS A 172 -23.39 -16.38 -2.26
C HIS A 172 -23.77 -14.90 -2.44
N TYR A 173 -23.60 -14.34 -3.64
CA TYR A 173 -23.99 -12.93 -3.92
C TYR A 173 -25.45 -12.75 -4.35
N LYS A 174 -26.23 -13.83 -4.48
CA LYS A 174 -27.64 -13.81 -4.90
C LYS A 174 -28.63 -13.75 -3.74
N GLU A 175 -28.21 -14.05 -2.51
CA GLU A 175 -29.07 -13.77 -1.36
C GLU A 175 -29.39 -12.27 -1.36
N PRO A 176 -30.66 -11.90 -1.15
CA PRO A 176 -31.10 -10.56 -1.43
C PRO A 176 -30.34 -9.60 -0.52
N ILE A 177 -29.50 -8.78 -1.13
CA ILE A 177 -29.28 -7.41 -0.70
C ILE A 177 -30.68 -6.92 -0.36
N LYS A 178 -31.01 -6.82 0.94
CA LYS A 178 -32.28 -6.26 1.40
C LYS A 178 -32.27 -4.83 0.89
N THR A 179 -32.84 -4.67 -0.29
CA THR A 179 -32.92 -3.42 -1.01
C THR A 179 -33.80 -2.53 -0.17
N VAL A 180 -33.19 -1.63 0.61
CA VAL A 180 -33.77 -0.31 0.76
C VAL A 180 -33.83 0.22 -0.66
N VAL A 181 -34.99 0.09 -1.29
CA VAL A 181 -35.27 0.58 -2.65
C VAL A 181 -35.26 2.11 -2.57
N GLN A 182 -34.06 2.70 -2.47
CA GLN A 182 -33.82 3.98 -3.10
C GLN A 182 -33.92 3.71 -4.60
N LYS A 183 -34.77 4.46 -5.31
CA LYS A 183 -34.97 4.33 -6.76
C LYS A 183 -33.62 4.33 -7.47
N ILE A 184 -33.13 3.14 -7.80
CA ILE A 184 -31.96 2.94 -8.65
C ILE A 184 -32.43 3.32 -10.05
N TYR A 185 -32.07 4.54 -10.49
CA TYR A 185 -31.89 4.80 -11.91
C TYR A 185 -31.09 3.64 -12.48
N LYS A 186 -31.48 3.09 -13.64
CA LYS A 186 -30.75 2.02 -14.35
C LYS A 186 -29.25 2.37 -14.45
N GLU A 187 -28.49 2.07 -13.41
CA GLU A 187 -27.06 2.00 -13.44
C GLU A 187 -26.78 0.71 -14.16
N LYS A 188 -26.60 0.88 -15.47
CA LYS A 188 -25.80 0.01 -16.32
C LYS A 188 -24.68 -0.54 -15.45
N LEU A 189 -24.72 -1.85 -15.16
CA LEU A 189 -23.65 -2.58 -14.48
C LEU A 189 -22.33 -2.06 -15.06
N ILE A 190 -21.61 -1.24 -14.29
CA ILE A 190 -20.37 -0.63 -14.76
C ILE A 190 -19.43 -1.82 -14.94
N PRO A 191 -19.03 -2.19 -16.18
CA PRO A 191 -17.97 -3.17 -16.37
C PRO A 191 -16.76 -2.64 -15.60
N CYS A 192 -15.91 -3.51 -15.05
CA CYS A 192 -14.62 -3.10 -14.49
C CYS A 192 -13.77 -2.46 -15.61
N GLU A 193 -14.06 -1.21 -15.96
CA GLU A 193 -13.36 -0.48 -16.99
C GLU A 193 -11.98 -0.18 -16.45
N LYS A 194 -10.97 -0.66 -17.18
CA LYS A 194 -9.60 -0.18 -17.04
C LYS A 194 -9.63 1.34 -17.17
N ARG A 195 -9.60 2.04 -16.04
CA ARG A 195 -9.33 3.47 -16.06
C ARG A 195 -7.90 3.63 -16.54
N ASN A 196 -7.74 4.24 -17.71
CA ASN A 196 -6.43 4.58 -18.26
C ASN A 196 -5.77 5.64 -17.37
N ILE A 197 -5.03 5.19 -16.35
CA ILE A 197 -4.29 6.01 -15.38
C ILE A 197 -3.24 6.90 -16.09
N SER A 198 -2.89 6.57 -17.34
CA SER A 198 -2.03 7.35 -18.21
C SER A 198 -2.54 8.79 -18.43
N PHE A 199 -3.86 9.02 -18.46
CA PHE A 199 -4.40 10.35 -18.77
C PHE A 199 -4.20 11.37 -17.63
N PRO A 200 -4.51 11.06 -16.35
CA PRO A 200 -4.15 11.92 -15.22
C PRO A 200 -2.64 12.21 -15.12
N ILE A 201 -1.78 11.20 -15.34
CA ILE A 201 -0.33 11.34 -15.27
C ILE A 201 0.19 12.27 -16.38
N LEU A 202 -0.34 12.16 -17.59
CA LEU A 202 0.03 13.05 -18.69
C LEU A 202 -0.33 14.50 -18.38
N ILE A 203 -1.52 14.73 -17.81
CA ILE A 203 -1.96 16.08 -17.41
C ILE A 203 -1.04 16.66 -16.32
N THR A 204 -0.71 15.88 -15.28
CA THR A 204 0.14 16.39 -14.19
C THR A 204 1.55 16.74 -14.68
N VAL A 205 2.13 15.92 -15.56
CA VAL A 205 3.43 16.22 -16.18
C VAL A 205 3.36 17.49 -17.03
N LEU A 206 2.31 17.65 -17.84
CA LEU A 206 2.14 18.81 -18.70
C LEU A 206 1.97 20.11 -17.88
N VAL A 207 1.19 20.06 -16.80
CA VAL A 207 1.03 21.20 -15.88
C VAL A 207 2.36 21.55 -15.19
N MET A 208 3.12 20.56 -14.72
CA MET A 208 4.45 20.82 -14.13
C MET A 208 5.41 21.48 -15.12
N VAL A 209 5.45 21.00 -16.37
CA VAL A 209 6.31 21.60 -17.41
C VAL A 209 5.90 23.05 -17.67
N LEU A 210 4.59 23.35 -17.76
CA LEU A 210 4.10 24.72 -17.95
C LEU A 210 4.52 25.65 -16.80
N ILE A 211 4.43 25.18 -15.55
CA ILE A 211 4.87 25.96 -14.38
C ILE A 211 6.38 26.21 -14.44
N CYS A 212 7.19 25.21 -14.78
CA CYS A 212 8.65 25.37 -14.92
C CYS A 212 9.01 26.38 -16.02
N VAL A 213 8.37 26.30 -17.18
CA VAL A 213 8.56 27.26 -18.29
C VAL A 213 8.14 28.67 -17.86
N PHE A 214 7.03 28.80 -17.14
CA PHE A 214 6.57 30.09 -16.63
C PHE A 214 7.57 30.70 -15.63
N LEU A 215 8.10 29.92 -14.68
CA LEU A 215 9.11 30.38 -13.73
C LEU A 215 10.45 30.74 -14.43
N PHE A 216 10.84 29.97 -15.43
CA PHE A 216 12.04 30.23 -16.21
C PHE A 216 11.89 31.55 -16.98
N THR A 217 10.79 31.74 -17.71
CA THR A 217 10.53 32.99 -18.46
C THR A 217 10.41 34.21 -17.54
N LEU A 218 9.82 34.07 -16.35
CA LEU A 218 9.83 35.13 -15.35
C LEU A 218 11.26 35.55 -14.97
N SER A 219 12.20 34.62 -14.89
CA SER A 219 13.59 34.91 -14.50
C SER A 219 14.38 35.69 -15.57
N TYR A 220 14.02 35.58 -16.85
CA TYR A 220 14.70 36.24 -17.97
C TYR A 220 13.97 37.47 -18.53
N THR A 221 12.82 37.82 -17.99
CA THR A 221 12.07 39.02 -18.39
C THR A 221 12.39 40.20 -17.47
N THR A 222 12.11 41.41 -17.96
CA THR A 222 12.20 42.65 -17.16
C THR A 222 11.40 42.56 -15.86
N LEU A 223 10.29 41.81 -15.86
CA LEU A 223 9.49 41.53 -14.66
C LEU A 223 10.29 40.76 -13.59
N GLY A 224 11.11 39.78 -13.98
CA GLY A 224 11.99 39.04 -13.07
C GLY A 224 13.00 39.92 -12.37
N SER A 225 13.64 40.81 -13.14
CA SER A 225 14.59 41.78 -12.58
C SER A 225 13.91 42.71 -11.56
N TYR A 226 12.68 43.11 -11.84
CA TYR A 226 11.87 43.94 -10.93
C TYR A 226 11.52 43.19 -9.63
N ILE A 227 11.08 41.93 -9.73
CA ILE A 227 10.77 41.08 -8.58
C ILE A 227 12.02 40.84 -7.72
N GLN A 228 13.16 40.50 -8.34
CA GLN A 228 14.43 40.32 -7.63
C GLN A 228 14.87 41.59 -6.91
N ASN A 229 14.69 42.76 -7.55
CA ASN A 229 15.01 44.04 -6.91
C ASN A 229 14.11 44.31 -5.70
N ASN A 230 12.81 44.03 -5.79
CA ASN A 230 11.88 44.17 -4.66
C ASN A 230 12.23 43.22 -3.51
N ILE A 231 12.59 41.97 -3.79
CA ILE A 231 13.06 41.02 -2.77
C ILE A 231 14.33 41.54 -2.09
N ARG A 232 15.27 42.12 -2.86
CA ARG A 232 16.50 42.73 -2.34
C ARG A 232 16.18 43.92 -1.44
N ILE A 233 15.23 44.78 -1.81
CA ILE A 233 14.77 45.91 -1.01
C ILE A 233 14.16 45.41 0.31
N LEU A 234 13.30 44.39 0.27
CA LEU A 234 12.70 43.80 1.46
C LEU A 234 13.75 43.17 2.39
N LYS A 235 14.74 42.47 1.82
CA LYS A 235 15.86 41.89 2.58
C LYS A 235 16.71 42.97 3.25
N ASN A 236 17.01 44.06 2.54
CA ASN A 236 17.76 45.18 3.10
C ASN A 236 16.98 45.88 4.23
N LYS A 237 15.67 46.08 4.08
CA LYS A 237 14.81 46.61 5.15
C LYS A 237 14.85 45.72 6.41
N ARG A 238 14.78 44.39 6.22
CA ARG A 238 14.86 43.44 7.34
C ARG A 238 16.23 43.45 8.03
N ASN A 239 17.31 43.51 7.25
CA ASN A 239 18.67 43.58 7.79
C ASN A 239 18.92 44.89 8.55
N ASN A 240 18.37 46.01 8.09
CA ASN A 240 18.46 47.28 8.81
C ASN A 240 17.69 47.25 10.14
N SER A 241 16.52 46.60 10.18
CA SER A 241 15.77 46.42 11.44
C SER A 241 16.48 45.48 12.43
N ASN A 242 17.20 44.46 11.96
CA ASN A 242 18.07 43.65 12.83
C ASN A 242 19.29 44.42 13.35
N ASN A 243 19.83 45.38 12.59
CA ASN A 243 20.89 46.26 13.08
C ASN A 243 20.40 47.19 14.19
N GLU A 244 19.13 47.61 14.19
CA GLU A 244 18.54 48.35 15.32
C GLU A 244 18.39 47.47 16.57
N TRP A 245 18.12 46.16 16.43
CA TRP A 245 18.11 45.22 17.56
C TRP A 245 19.50 44.93 18.15
N ASN A 246 20.58 45.17 17.39
CA ASN A 246 21.96 45.05 17.88
C ASN A 246 22.44 46.29 18.68
N ILE A 247 21.59 47.32 18.85
CA ILE A 247 21.86 48.49 19.71
C ILE A 247 21.12 48.32 21.06
N MET A 248 20.82 47.09 21.47
CA MET A 248 20.40 46.84 22.84
C MET A 248 21.61 47.11 23.75
N PRO A 249 21.55 48.09 24.66
CA PRO A 249 22.67 48.36 25.56
C PRO A 249 22.98 47.07 26.32
N PRO A 250 24.27 46.72 26.49
CA PRO A 250 24.63 45.55 27.25
C PRO A 250 23.96 45.65 28.62
N SER A 251 23.14 44.67 28.96
CA SER A 251 22.58 44.55 30.31
C SER A 251 23.76 44.58 31.27
N GLU A 252 23.73 45.50 32.23
CA GLU A 252 24.63 45.53 33.39
C GLU A 252 24.38 44.28 34.23
N VAL A 253 24.85 43.14 33.75
CA VAL A 253 24.95 41.92 34.53
C VAL A 253 26.14 42.14 35.45
N SER A 254 25.85 42.30 36.73
CA SER A 254 26.86 42.42 37.78
C SER A 254 27.86 41.27 37.64
N ARG A 255 29.14 41.63 37.46
CA ARG A 255 30.26 40.70 37.57
C ARG A 255 30.27 40.09 38.97
N ASN A 256 29.67 38.91 39.11
CA ASN A 256 30.06 37.98 40.14
C ASN A 256 30.97 36.94 39.48
N THR A 257 32.24 37.08 39.81
CA THR A 257 33.34 36.14 39.61
C THR A 257 33.01 34.77 40.20
N TYR A 258 33.00 33.74 39.36
CA TYR A 258 33.34 32.34 39.66
C TYR A 258 33.72 31.74 38.29
N SER A 259 35.00 31.77 37.90
CA SER A 259 35.94 30.64 38.10
C SER A 259 35.25 29.30 37.89
N ASP A 260 35.32 28.78 36.65
CA ASP A 260 35.41 27.34 36.37
C ASP A 260 35.98 27.16 34.95
N ASP A 261 37.30 27.16 34.90
CA ASP A 261 38.09 26.50 33.86
C ASP A 261 37.94 24.98 34.03
N GLU A 262 36.86 24.39 33.53
CA GLU A 262 36.66 22.95 33.34
C GLU A 262 35.41 22.86 32.45
N PHE A 263 35.47 22.61 31.14
CA PHE A 263 35.74 21.32 30.52
C PHE A 263 36.09 21.53 29.04
N ASN A 264 37.38 21.43 28.68
CA ASN A 264 37.80 21.15 27.31
C ASN A 264 37.73 19.63 27.09
N VAL A 265 36.60 19.12 26.60
CA VAL A 265 36.52 17.73 26.12
C VAL A 265 36.57 17.72 24.60
N PHE A 266 37.79 17.59 24.08
CA PHE A 266 38.03 17.17 22.70
C PHE A 266 37.77 15.67 22.58
N TYR A 267 36.75 15.27 21.83
CA TYR A 267 36.60 13.91 21.35
C TYR A 267 37.31 13.77 19.99
N ASN A 268 38.52 13.22 20.00
CA ASN A 268 39.09 12.54 18.85
C ASN A 268 38.78 11.05 18.97
N PHE A 269 38.17 10.45 17.95
CA PHE A 269 38.15 9.00 17.77
C PHE A 269 38.72 8.66 16.39
N ASN A 270 39.70 7.76 16.40
CA ASN A 270 40.19 7.00 15.26
C ASN A 270 39.15 5.98 14.81
#